data_AF-A0A6P0YIL1-F1
#
_entry.id   AF-A0A6P0YIL1-F1
#
_cell.length_a   1.000
_cell.length_b   1.000
_cell.length_c   1.000
_cell.angle_alpha   90.00
_cell.angle_beta   90.00
_cell.angle_gamma   90.00
#
_symmetry.space_group_name_H-M   'P 1'
#
loop_
_entity.id
_entity.type
_entity.pdbx_description
1 polymer ?
#
loop_
_entity_poly.entity_id
_entity_poly.type
_entity_poly.pdbx_seq_one_letter_code
_entity_poly.pdbx_strand_id
1 'polypeptide(L)'
;MGKEFNYLRVYESSFISHKLIIQRLWYIKPITLFLGYPNTAPERKLHEIRKAALDDPYCWSHQMEDLELLRTVQSFISLSQVIERDCVRYGFPFFDVSDNCHETVELALIHILTCITSS
;
A
#
# COMPACT_ATOMS: atom_id res chain seq x y z
N MET A 1 9.60 -8.52 4.77
CA MET A 1 10.96 -8.42 4.20
C MET A 1 10.94 -7.29 3.19
N GLY A 2 11.86 -6.31 3.28
CA GLY A 2 11.99 -5.31 2.21
C GLY A 2 12.85 -5.85 1.07
N LYS A 3 12.60 -5.40 -0.16
CA LYS A 3 13.46 -5.72 -1.31
C LYS A 3 14.42 -4.54 -1.51
N GLU A 4 15.72 -4.81 -1.42
CA GLU A 4 16.75 -3.81 -1.69
C GLU A 4 17.03 -3.75 -3.19
N PHE A 5 17.02 -2.54 -3.73
CA PHE A 5 17.43 -2.23 -5.10
C PHE A 5 18.52 -1.15 -5.05
N ASN A 6 19.79 -1.53 -4.97
CA ASN A 6 20.98 -0.67 -4.94
C ASN A 6 20.95 0.46 -3.87
N TYR A 7 20.20 1.53 -4.10
CA TYR A 7 20.01 2.70 -3.21
C TYR A 7 18.58 2.87 -2.70
N LEU A 8 17.65 2.01 -3.13
CA LEU A 8 16.23 2.04 -2.78
C LEU A 8 15.91 0.84 -1.89
N ARG A 9 15.40 1.09 -0.68
CA ARG A 9 14.79 0.06 0.16
C ARG A 9 13.29 0.15 0.04
N VAL A 10 12.67 -0.83 -0.62
CA VAL A 10 11.21 -0.96 -0.66
C VAL A 10 10.80 -1.81 0.53
N TYR A 11 10.04 -1.24 1.45
CA TYR A 11 9.44 -1.98 2.55
C TYR A 11 7.96 -2.18 2.28
N GLU A 12 7.53 -3.44 2.21
CA GLU A 12 6.11 -3.77 2.30
C GLU A 12 5.60 -3.44 3.71
N SER A 13 4.48 -2.71 3.78
CA SER A 13 3.87 -2.23 5.02
C SER A 13 3.42 -3.37 5.96
N SER A 14 3.20 -4.57 5.42
CA SER A 14 2.91 -5.80 6.17
C SER A 14 4.03 -6.22 7.13
N PHE A 15 5.24 -5.65 7.01
CA PHE A 15 6.39 -6.01 7.84
C PHE A 15 6.94 -4.86 8.70
N ILE A 16 6.52 -3.62 8.48
CA ILE A 16 6.99 -2.46 9.25
C ILE A 16 5.80 -1.54 9.55
N SER A 17 5.55 -1.30 10.83
CA SER A 17 4.54 -0.35 11.28
C SER A 17 4.81 1.06 10.73
N HIS A 18 3.81 1.68 10.11
CA HIS A 18 3.87 3.07 9.64
C HIS A 18 4.33 4.02 10.76
N LYS A 19 3.90 3.78 12.02
CA LYS A 19 4.34 4.56 13.19
C LYS A 19 5.84 4.44 13.43
N LEU A 20 6.41 3.24 13.28
CA LEU A 20 7.85 3.03 13.43
C LEU A 20 8.65 3.72 12.31
N ILE A 21 8.14 3.70 11.07
CA ILE A 21 8.75 4.44 9.95
C ILE A 21 8.76 5.93 10.25
N ILE A 22 7.62 6.49 10.64
CA ILE A 22 7.48 7.91 10.99
C ILE A 22 8.44 8.31 12.12
N GLN A 23 8.64 7.43 13.11
CA GLN A 23 9.44 7.72 14.30
C GLN A 23 10.96 7.51 14.13
N ARG A 24 11.43 6.60 13.26
CA ARG A 24 12.85 6.15 13.23
C ARG A 24 13.73 6.76 12.15
N LEU A 25 13.21 7.52 11.19
CA LEU A 25 13.96 7.96 10.00
C LEU A 25 14.87 9.19 10.18
N TRP A 26 15.54 9.32 11.34
CA TRP A 26 16.30 10.53 11.66
C TRP A 26 17.74 10.55 11.12
N TYR A 27 18.29 9.40 10.71
CA TYR A 27 19.70 9.27 10.29
C TYR A 27 19.91 9.13 8.77
N ILE A 28 18.88 8.71 8.05
CA ILE A 28 18.83 8.62 6.58
C ILE A 28 17.49 9.26 6.23
N LYS A 29 17.45 10.19 5.25
CA LYS A 29 16.18 10.76 4.77
C LYS A 29 15.66 9.90 3.60
N PRO A 30 14.92 8.80 3.83
CA PRO A 30 14.37 8.05 2.72
C PRO A 30 13.21 8.84 2.09
N ILE A 31 13.05 8.64 0.79
CA ILE A 31 11.82 8.98 0.11
C ILE A 31 10.75 8.02 0.63
N THR A 32 9.74 8.56 1.29
CA THR A 32 8.68 7.77 1.95
C THR A 32 7.34 8.17 1.37
N LEU A 33 6.59 7.18 0.90
CA LEU A 33 5.20 7.33 0.49
C LEU A 33 4.42 6.09 0.91
N PHE A 34 3.09 6.20 0.93
CA PHE A 34 2.19 5.12 1.27
C PHE A 34 1.18 4.88 0.15
N LEU A 35 0.81 3.62 -0.05
CA LEU A 35 -0.21 3.17 -0.99
C LEU A 35 -1.30 2.44 -0.20
N GLY A 36 -2.56 2.67 -0.56
CA GLY A 36 -3.70 1.97 0.05
C GLY A 36 -4.99 2.19 -0.73
N TYR A 37 -6.06 1.54 -0.30
CA TYR A 37 -7.37 1.61 -0.95
C TYR A 37 -8.48 2.00 0.05
N PRO A 38 -8.41 3.20 0.65
CA PRO A 38 -9.36 3.64 1.68
C PRO A 38 -10.79 3.85 1.16
N ASN A 39 -10.96 4.06 -0.15
CA ASN A 39 -12.20 4.52 -0.79
C ASN A 39 -12.76 3.50 -1.79
N THR A 40 -12.83 2.22 -1.38
CA THR A 40 -13.40 1.15 -2.20
C THR A 40 -14.48 0.38 -1.44
N ALA A 41 -15.47 -0.15 -2.15
CA ALA A 41 -16.46 -1.04 -1.57
C ALA A 41 -15.84 -2.43 -1.30
N PRO A 42 -16.01 -3.02 -0.10
CA PRO A 42 -15.43 -4.32 0.23
C PRO A 42 -15.81 -5.43 -0.76
N GLU A 43 -17.06 -5.45 -1.22
CA GLU A 43 -17.59 -6.43 -2.16
C GLU A 43 -16.95 -6.29 -3.55
N ARG A 44 -16.74 -5.05 -3.99
CA ARG A 44 -16.03 -4.77 -5.24
C ARG A 44 -14.59 -5.26 -5.14
N LYS A 45 -13.89 -4.95 -4.05
CA LYS A 45 -12.50 -5.37 -3.86
C LYS A 45 -12.36 -6.89 -3.72
N LEU A 46 -13.31 -7.55 -3.04
CA LEU A 46 -13.41 -9.02 -3.01
C LEU A 46 -13.50 -9.58 -4.43
N HIS A 47 -14.38 -9.05 -5.27
CA HIS A 47 -14.54 -9.48 -6.64
C HIS A 47 -13.26 -9.28 -7.47
N GLU A 48 -12.58 -8.14 -7.32
CA GLU A 48 -11.29 -7.87 -7.98
C GLU A 48 -10.21 -8.86 -7.56
N ILE A 49 -10.10 -9.17 -6.26
CA ILE A 49 -9.16 -10.16 -5.72
C ILE A 49 -9.46 -11.55 -6.31
N ARG A 50 -10.72 -11.97 -6.32
CA ARG A 50 -11.12 -13.26 -6.89
C ARG A 50 -10.84 -13.34 -8.38
N LYS A 51 -11.10 -12.27 -9.12
CA LYS A 51 -10.80 -12.20 -10.54
C LYS A 51 -9.29 -12.34 -10.81
N ALA A 52 -8.46 -11.64 -10.05
CA ALA A 52 -7.00 -11.72 -10.17
C ALA A 52 -6.45 -13.08 -9.75
N ALA A 53 -7.08 -13.75 -8.78
CA ALA A 53 -6.66 -15.05 -8.29
C ALA A 53 -6.81 -16.17 -9.33
N LEU A 54 -7.74 -16.03 -10.29
CA LEU A 54 -7.94 -17.02 -11.36
C LEU A 54 -6.67 -17.27 -12.18
N ASP A 55 -5.82 -16.25 -12.33
CA ASP A 55 -4.60 -16.31 -13.11
C ASP A 55 -3.36 -16.70 -12.27
N ASP A 56 -3.49 -16.84 -10.95
CA ASP A 56 -2.39 -17.14 -10.03
C ASP A 56 -2.73 -18.31 -9.09
N PRO A 57 -2.24 -19.54 -9.35
CA PRO A 57 -2.52 -20.69 -8.51
C PRO A 57 -1.99 -20.55 -7.07
N TYR A 58 -1.03 -19.65 -6.84
CA TYR A 58 -0.44 -19.37 -5.53
C TYR A 58 -1.09 -18.18 -4.82
N CYS A 59 -2.19 -17.65 -5.35
CA CYS A 59 -2.90 -16.55 -4.73
C CYS A 59 -3.31 -16.90 -3.29
N TRP A 60 -2.88 -16.08 -2.34
CA TRP A 60 -3.21 -16.24 -0.91
C TRP A 60 -4.71 -16.33 -0.65
N SER A 61 -5.52 -15.67 -1.49
CA SER A 61 -6.98 -15.66 -1.35
C SER A 61 -7.61 -17.04 -1.55
N HIS A 62 -6.93 -17.97 -2.24
CA HIS A 62 -7.42 -19.34 -2.46
C HIS A 62 -7.61 -20.13 -1.15
N GLN A 63 -6.94 -19.72 -0.07
CA GLN A 63 -7.01 -20.39 1.22
C GLN A 63 -8.16 -19.88 2.11
N MET A 64 -8.94 -18.92 1.62
CA MET A 64 -9.95 -18.22 2.42
C MET A 64 -11.32 -18.33 1.76
N GLU A 65 -12.34 -18.54 2.58
CA GLU A 65 -13.74 -18.45 2.15
C GLU A 65 -14.14 -16.99 1.91
N ASP A 66 -15.13 -16.75 1.05
CA ASP A 66 -15.55 -15.39 0.67
C ASP A 66 -15.94 -14.51 1.86
N LEU A 67 -16.62 -15.08 2.86
CA LEU A 67 -17.00 -14.33 4.06
C LEU A 67 -15.78 -13.92 4.91
N GLU A 68 -14.77 -14.79 4.97
CA GLU A 68 -13.52 -14.51 5.68
C GLU A 68 -12.67 -13.49 4.94
N LEU A 69 -12.57 -13.65 3.62
CA LEU A 69 -11.87 -12.73 2.74
C LEU A 69 -12.51 -11.34 2.77
N LEU A 70 -13.84 -11.25 2.77
CA LEU A 70 -14.57 -10.00 2.89
C LEU A 70 -14.24 -9.26 4.20
N ARG A 71 -14.21 -9.97 5.34
CA ARG A 71 -13.82 -9.38 6.63
C ARG A 71 -12.38 -8.89 6.63
N THR A 72 -11.49 -9.63 5.97
CA THR A 72 -10.09 -9.26 5.79
C THR A 72 -9.95 -8.00 4.94
N VAL A 73 -10.67 -7.93 3.82
CA VAL A 73 -10.74 -6.75 2.95
C VAL A 73 -11.27 -5.53 3.70
N GLN A 74 -12.36 -5.67 4.48
CA GLN A 74 -12.88 -4.60 5.34
C GLN A 74 -11.84 -4.09 6.34
N SER A 75 -11.05 -5.01 6.91
CA SER A 75 -9.97 -4.67 7.83
C SER A 75 -8.85 -3.89 7.13
N PHE A 76 -8.50 -4.27 5.89
CA PHE A 76 -7.50 -3.55 5.10
C PHE A 76 -7.96 -2.18 4.61
N ILE A 77 -9.24 -2.03 4.25
CA ILE A 77 -9.83 -0.73 3.93
C ILE A 77 -9.77 0.18 5.16
N SER A 78 -10.20 -0.33 6.31
CA SER A 78 -10.18 0.42 7.58
C SER A 78 -8.75 0.83 7.96
N LEU A 79 -7.78 -0.06 7.78
CA LEU A 79 -6.36 0.24 7.99
C LEU A 79 -5.86 1.31 7.01
N SER A 80 -6.22 1.22 5.73
CA SER A 80 -5.84 2.21 4.72
C SER A 80 -6.34 3.60 5.09
N GLN A 81 -7.57 3.73 5.59
CA GLN A 81 -8.13 5.00 6.06
C GLN A 81 -7.39 5.56 7.29
N VAL A 82 -6.92 4.70 8.18
CA VAL A 82 -6.07 5.13 9.31
C VAL A 82 -4.73 5.65 8.81
N ILE A 83 -4.08 4.91 7.90
CA ILE A 83 -2.79 5.29 7.32
C ILE A 83 -2.92 6.62 6.56
N GLU A 84 -3.95 6.79 5.75
CA GLU A 84 -4.21 8.04 5.01
C GLU A 84 -4.30 9.24 5.97
N ARG A 85 -5.06 9.13 7.06
CA ARG A 85 -5.15 10.19 8.08
C ARG A 85 -3.81 10.49 8.74
N ASP A 86 -3.03 9.46 9.05
CA ASP A 86 -1.68 9.64 9.62
C ASP A 86 -0.75 10.30 8.60
N CYS A 87 -0.79 9.90 7.33
CA CYS A 87 -0.02 10.53 6.26
C CYS A 87 -0.32 12.03 6.14
N VAL A 88 -1.60 12.41 6.13
CA VAL A 88 -2.02 13.82 6.15
C VAL A 88 -1.47 14.54 7.39
N ARG A 89 -1.59 13.93 8.58
CA ARG A 89 -1.14 14.51 9.84
C ARG A 89 0.37 14.76 9.88
N TYR A 90 1.16 13.86 9.32
CA TYR A 90 2.63 13.90 9.40
C TYR A 90 3.30 14.41 8.13
N GLY A 91 2.53 14.81 7.12
CA GLY A 91 3.06 15.38 5.87
C GLY A 91 3.70 14.34 4.93
N PHE A 92 3.23 13.08 4.98
CA PHE A 92 3.67 12.05 4.05
C PHE A 92 2.71 11.93 2.85
N PRO A 93 3.23 11.70 1.63
CA PRO A 93 2.40 11.37 0.47
C PRO A 93 1.63 10.05 0.69
N PHE A 94 0.34 10.08 0.38
CA PHE A 94 -0.52 8.91 0.31
C PHE A 94 -1.14 8.82 -1.09
N PHE A 95 -1.12 7.63 -1.68
CA PHE A 95 -1.62 7.35 -3.01
C PHE A 95 -2.78 6.36 -2.92
N ASP A 96 -3.98 6.82 -3.27
CA ASP A 96 -5.20 6.02 -3.25
C ASP A 96 -5.34 5.18 -4.53
N VAL A 97 -5.18 3.87 -4.38
CA VAL A 97 -5.29 2.88 -5.46
C VAL A 97 -6.68 2.23 -5.55
N SER A 98 -7.71 2.82 -4.92
CA SER A 98 -9.07 2.26 -4.84
C SER A 98 -9.69 2.00 -6.21
N ASP A 99 -9.57 2.96 -7.12
CA ASP A 99 -10.21 2.91 -8.45
C ASP A 99 -9.23 2.66 -9.60
N ASN A 100 -8.10 3.36 -9.64
CA ASN A 100 -7.14 3.33 -10.76
C ASN A 100 -5.77 2.85 -10.29
N CYS A 101 -5.68 1.60 -9.83
CA CYS A 101 -4.46 1.05 -9.23
C CYS A 101 -3.20 1.28 -10.10
N HIS A 102 -3.28 0.98 -11.40
CA HIS A 102 -2.14 1.12 -12.31
C HIS A 102 -1.65 2.58 -12.43
N GLU A 103 -2.55 3.49 -12.78
CA GLU A 103 -2.24 4.92 -12.93
C GLU A 103 -1.74 5.54 -11.63
N THR A 104 -2.36 5.21 -10.49
CA THR A 104 -1.93 5.71 -9.18
C THR A 104 -0.52 5.19 -8.83
N VAL A 105 -0.21 3.93 -9.15
CA VAL A 105 1.14 3.39 -8.93
C VAL A 105 2.16 4.09 -9.83
N GLU A 106 1.83 4.41 -11.07
CA GLU A 106 2.70 5.21 -11.95
C GLU A 106 2.95 6.62 -11.36
N LEU A 107 1.92 7.27 -10.82
CA LEU A 107 2.07 8.56 -10.14
C LEU A 107 2.97 8.45 -8.90
N ALA A 108 2.86 7.37 -8.12
CA ALA A 108 3.74 7.11 -6.98
C ALA A 108 5.21 6.91 -7.43
N LEU A 109 5.44 6.22 -8.55
CA LEU A 109 6.78 6.07 -9.13
C LEU A 109 7.34 7.40 -9.62
N ILE A 110 6.54 8.21 -10.31
CA ILE A 110 6.93 9.56 -10.75
C ILE A 110 7.32 10.41 -9.55
N HIS A 111 6.54 10.37 -8.47
CA HIS A 111 6.86 11.08 -7.23
C HIS A 111 8.22 10.66 -6.66
N ILE A 112 8.49 9.35 -6.60
CA ILE A 112 9.80 8.84 -6.17
C ILE A 112 10.92 9.41 -7.06
N LEU A 113 10.76 9.34 -8.38
CA LEU A 113 11.77 9.83 -9.34
C LEU A 113 12.02 11.33 -9.18
N THR A 114 10.97 12.14 -9.01
CA THR A 114 11.11 13.59 -8.76
C THR A 114 11.87 13.88 -7.47
N CYS A 115 11.62 13.12 -6.39
CA CYS A 115 12.36 13.28 -5.15
C CYS A 115 13.83 12.91 -5.30
N ILE A 116 14.18 11.91 -6.12
CA ILE A 116 15.57 11.55 -6.41
C ILE A 116 16.27 12.65 -7.21
N THR A 117 15.63 13.19 -8.24
CA THR A 117 16.26 14.19 -9.13
C THR A 117 16.33 15.60 -8.53
N SER A 118 15.53 15.88 -7.50
CA SER A 118 15.51 17.17 -6.80
C SER A 118 16.38 17.22 -5.54
N SER A 119 17.05 16.11 -5.19
CA SER A 119 17.93 15.97 -4.01
C SER A 119 19.40 16.03 -4.40
#